data_AF-A0A957YXU6-F1
#
_entry.id   AF-A0A957YXU6-F1
#
_cell.length_a   1.000
_cell.length_b   1.000
_cell.length_c   1.000
_cell.angle_alpha   90.00
_cell.angle_beta   90.00
_cell.angle_gamma   90.00
#
_symmetry.space_group_name_H-M   'P 1'
#
loop_
_entity.id
_entity.type
_entity.pdbx_description
1 polymer ?
#
loop_
_entity_poly.entity_id
_entity_poly.type
_entity_poly.pdbx_seq_one_letter_code
_entity_poly.pdbx_strand_id
1 'polypeptide(L)'
;MTNYICITCGVQYAATEAEPATCPICEDDRQYVNPNGQRWTTLETLRTDHRNVFREVEPGMTGIVTEPKFAIGQRPVLIQTARGNVLWECNSLVDDTTVEMVNKLGGIDAIAISHPHFYDSMVEWSRAFGNAPIYLHASNREWVMRPDPAIVYWESETYQVNEEITLIRCGGHFPGSSVLHWSAGAEGKGALL
;
A
#
# COMPACT_ATOMS: atom_id res chain seq x y z
N MET A 1 5.61 18.64 -13.81
CA MET A 1 4.97 17.32 -13.92
C MET A 1 4.46 16.94 -12.54
N THR A 2 3.32 16.26 -12.47
CA THR A 2 2.56 16.00 -11.22
C THR A 2 2.27 14.52 -11.09
N ASN A 3 2.45 13.95 -9.90
CA ASN A 3 2.03 12.58 -9.58
C ASN A 3 0.55 12.59 -9.16
N TYR A 4 -0.35 12.37 -10.12
CA TYR A 4 -1.79 12.33 -9.87
C TYR A 4 -2.22 11.07 -9.13
N ILE A 5 -3.22 11.21 -8.27
CA ILE A 5 -3.86 10.14 -7.52
C ILE A 5 -5.29 10.00 -8.02
N CYS A 6 -5.70 8.79 -8.42
CA CYS A 6 -7.09 8.53 -8.79
C CYS A 6 -7.98 8.64 -7.54
N ILE A 7 -9.00 9.50 -7.58
CA ILE A 7 -9.91 9.69 -6.42
C ILE A 7 -10.68 8.40 -6.08
N THR A 8 -10.93 7.54 -7.08
CA THR A 8 -11.73 6.33 -6.89
C THR A 8 -10.95 5.22 -6.20
N CYS A 9 -9.78 4.85 -6.73
CA CYS A 9 -8.99 3.72 -6.22
C CYS A 9 -7.79 4.14 -5.38
N GLY A 10 -7.39 5.41 -5.35
CA GLY A 10 -6.25 5.88 -4.55
C GLY A 10 -4.88 5.61 -5.16
N VAL A 11 -4.79 4.89 -6.28
CA VAL A 11 -3.51 4.61 -6.96
C VAL A 11 -2.91 5.89 -7.53
N GLN A 12 -1.62 6.11 -7.22
CA GLN A 12 -0.82 7.21 -7.70
C GLN A 12 -0.05 6.83 -8.97
N TYR A 13 0.05 7.79 -9.89
CA TYR A 13 0.65 7.62 -11.21
C TYR A 13 2.01 8.28 -11.30
N ALA A 14 2.84 7.82 -12.25
CA ALA A 14 4.05 8.52 -12.66
C ALA A 14 3.73 9.98 -13.06
N ALA A 15 4.75 10.85 -12.99
CA ALA A 15 4.52 12.28 -13.13
C ALA A 15 4.18 12.64 -14.57
N THR A 16 3.08 13.35 -14.79
CA THR A 16 2.61 13.81 -16.11
C THR A 16 2.38 15.32 -16.13
N GLU A 17 2.25 15.94 -17.31
CA GLU A 17 1.91 17.37 -17.43
C GLU A 17 0.41 17.64 -17.19
N ALA A 18 -0.43 16.70 -17.56
CA ALA A 18 -1.88 16.76 -17.41
C ALA A 18 -2.40 15.51 -16.68
N GLU A 19 -3.61 15.61 -16.15
CA GLU A 19 -4.33 14.48 -15.57
C GLU A 19 -4.39 13.30 -16.54
N PRO A 20 -4.19 12.05 -16.09
CA PRO A 20 -4.35 10.90 -16.96
C PRO A 20 -5.78 10.82 -17.51
N ALA A 21 -5.91 10.41 -18.77
CA ALA A 21 -7.22 10.34 -19.42
C ALA A 21 -8.13 9.29 -18.76
N THR A 22 -7.55 8.14 -18.39
CA THR A 22 -8.24 7.05 -17.71
C THR A 22 -7.36 6.45 -16.62
N CYS A 23 -7.98 5.71 -15.71
CA CYS A 23 -7.30 4.94 -14.68
C CYS A 23 -7.44 3.45 -15.02
N PRO A 24 -6.39 2.77 -15.54
CA PRO A 24 -6.45 1.35 -15.88
C PRO A 24 -6.89 0.46 -14.72
N ILE A 25 -6.56 0.85 -13.48
CA ILE A 25 -7.01 0.13 -12.28
C ILE A 25 -8.53 0.21 -12.09
N CYS A 26 -9.16 1.33 -12.44
CA CYS A 26 -10.61 1.51 -12.34
C CYS A 26 -11.38 1.00 -13.55
N GLU A 27 -10.73 0.89 -14.71
CA GLU A 27 -11.31 0.31 -15.93
C GLU A 27 -11.19 -1.21 -15.97
N ASP A 28 -10.37 -1.79 -15.10
CA ASP A 28 -10.32 -3.22 -14.85
C ASP A 28 -11.69 -3.70 -14.31
N ASP A 29 -12.15 -4.86 -14.79
CA ASP A 29 -13.46 -5.42 -14.48
C ASP A 29 -13.67 -5.74 -12.99
N ARG A 30 -12.57 -5.77 -12.23
CA ARG A 30 -12.54 -6.02 -10.78
C ARG A 30 -12.67 -4.74 -9.96
N GLN A 31 -12.82 -3.59 -10.62
CA GLN A 31 -13.05 -2.28 -10.02
C GLN A 31 -14.22 -1.55 -10.67
N TYR A 32 -14.67 -0.46 -10.04
CA TYR A 32 -15.64 0.45 -10.63
C TYR A 32 -15.03 1.79 -11.02
N VAL A 33 -15.62 2.41 -12.05
CA VAL A 33 -15.41 3.82 -12.38
C VAL A 33 -16.37 4.66 -11.54
N ASN A 34 -15.90 5.80 -11.03
CA ASN A 34 -16.74 6.71 -10.26
C ASN A 34 -17.99 7.13 -11.07
N PRO A 35 -19.19 7.18 -10.48
CA PRO A 35 -20.40 7.65 -11.16
C PRO A 35 -20.27 9.07 -11.73
N ASN A 36 -19.37 9.89 -11.18
CA ASN A 36 -19.09 11.25 -11.65
C ASN A 36 -17.92 11.32 -12.66
N GLY A 37 -17.52 10.18 -13.23
CA GLY A 37 -16.38 10.07 -14.16
C GLY A 37 -15.03 10.00 -13.47
N GLN A 38 -13.96 9.80 -14.25
CA GLN A 38 -12.60 9.79 -13.72
C GLN A 38 -12.23 11.16 -13.15
N ARG A 39 -11.67 11.15 -11.95
CA ARG A 39 -11.23 12.35 -11.24
C ARG A 39 -9.90 12.09 -10.56
N TRP A 40 -9.12 13.15 -10.47
CA TRP A 40 -7.76 13.12 -9.99
C TRP A 40 -7.56 14.12 -8.86
N THR A 41 -6.66 13.79 -7.95
CA THR A 41 -6.18 14.67 -6.89
C THR A 41 -4.66 14.54 -6.80
N THR A 42 -4.04 15.23 -5.86
CA THR A 42 -2.62 15.07 -5.54
C THR A 42 -2.43 14.79 -4.06
N LEU A 43 -1.22 14.36 -3.70
CA LEU A 43 -0.87 14.17 -2.30
C LEU A 43 -0.93 15.51 -1.52
N GLU A 44 -0.51 16.62 -2.14
CA GLU A 44 -0.60 17.95 -1.55
C GLU A 44 -2.04 18.33 -1.21
N THR A 45 -3.00 18.03 -2.10
CA THR A 45 -4.41 18.27 -1.82
C THR A 45 -4.92 17.41 -0.67
N LEU A 46 -4.62 16.11 -0.66
CA LEU A 46 -5.05 15.21 0.42
C LEU A 46 -4.55 15.65 1.80
N ARG A 47 -3.33 16.20 1.88
CA ARG A 47 -2.76 16.74 3.12
C ARG A 47 -3.52 17.93 3.71
N THR A 48 -4.40 18.58 2.94
CA THR A 48 -5.13 19.77 3.41
C THR A 48 -6.36 19.45 4.24
N ASP A 49 -7.01 18.32 3.98
CA ASP A 49 -8.33 17.98 4.50
C ASP A 49 -8.48 16.53 4.98
N HIS A 50 -7.44 15.70 4.83
CA HIS A 50 -7.40 14.34 5.37
C HIS A 50 -6.31 14.20 6.43
N ARG A 51 -6.51 13.22 7.32
CA ARG A 51 -5.52 12.77 8.31
C ARG A 51 -5.53 11.25 8.40
N ASN A 52 -4.43 10.65 8.81
CA ASN A 52 -4.42 9.25 9.21
C ASN A 52 -4.75 9.09 10.69
N VAL A 53 -5.55 8.08 11.02
CA VAL A 53 -5.90 7.65 12.37
C VAL A 53 -5.33 6.25 12.60
N PHE A 54 -4.68 6.08 13.74
CA PHE A 54 -4.00 4.85 14.13
C PHE A 54 -4.83 4.09 15.15
N ARG A 55 -4.98 2.77 14.97
CA ARG A 55 -5.72 1.89 15.89
C ARG A 55 -4.95 0.59 16.07
N GLU A 56 -4.76 0.16 17.30
CA GLU A 56 -4.24 -1.18 17.57
C GLU A 56 -5.27 -2.22 17.09
N VAL A 57 -4.83 -3.15 16.25
CA VAL A 57 -5.63 -4.28 15.75
C VAL A 57 -5.42 -5.47 16.68
N GLU A 58 -4.17 -5.75 17.01
CA GLU A 58 -3.72 -6.69 18.03
C GLU A 58 -2.31 -6.28 18.50
N PRO A 59 -1.75 -6.85 19.59
CA PRO A 59 -0.39 -6.53 20.03
C PRO A 59 0.62 -6.71 18.89
N GLY A 60 1.35 -5.64 18.56
CA GLY A 60 2.32 -5.64 17.46
C GLY A 60 1.71 -5.41 16.07
N MET A 61 0.43 -5.06 15.98
CA MET A 61 -0.22 -4.71 14.71
C MET A 61 -1.04 -3.42 14.85
N THR A 62 -0.62 -2.39 14.14
CA THR A 62 -1.29 -1.08 14.14
C THR A 62 -1.91 -0.77 12.79
N GLY A 63 -3.24 -0.64 12.74
CA GLY A 63 -3.96 -0.22 11.55
C GLY A 63 -3.90 1.29 11.35
N ILE A 64 -3.82 1.71 10.10
CA ILE A 64 -3.76 3.12 9.68
C ILE A 64 -4.95 3.38 8.75
N VAL A 65 -5.81 4.34 9.10
CA VAL A 65 -7.03 4.65 8.34
C VAL A 65 -7.09 6.14 8.03
N THR A 66 -7.29 6.49 6.76
CA THR A 66 -7.49 7.88 6.36
C THR A 66 -8.90 8.36 6.69
N GLU A 67 -9.01 9.50 7.37
CA GLU A 67 -10.25 10.20 7.70
C GLU A 67 -10.24 11.64 7.16
N PRO A 68 -11.30 12.10 6.45
CA PRO A 68 -12.48 11.34 6.03
C PRO A 68 -12.12 10.18 5.08
N LYS A 69 -13.06 9.25 4.84
CA LYS A 69 -12.80 8.10 3.96
C LYS A 69 -12.38 8.60 2.58
N PHE A 70 -11.19 8.21 2.14
CA PHE A 70 -10.69 8.43 0.78
C PHE A 70 -10.71 7.13 -0.02
N ALA A 71 -10.91 7.25 -1.35
CA ALA A 71 -10.92 6.14 -2.29
C ALA A 71 -11.79 4.96 -1.83
N ILE A 72 -11.32 3.73 -2.01
CA ILE A 72 -12.01 2.51 -1.58
C ILE A 72 -11.94 2.29 -0.06
N GLY A 73 -11.18 3.12 0.67
CA GLY A 73 -11.05 3.08 2.12
C GLY A 73 -10.03 2.05 2.59
N GLN A 74 -8.88 2.02 1.94
CA GLN A 74 -7.75 1.17 2.28
C GLN A 74 -7.37 1.30 3.75
N ARG A 75 -6.96 0.19 4.35
CA ARG A 75 -6.62 0.07 5.77
C ARG A 75 -5.31 -0.70 5.91
N PRO A 76 -4.17 -0.10 5.52
CA PRO A 76 -2.89 -0.73 5.74
C PRO A 76 -2.66 -0.98 7.23
N VAL A 77 -1.87 -2.01 7.53
CA VAL A 77 -1.46 -2.35 8.89
C VAL A 77 0.07 -2.37 8.97
N LEU A 78 0.61 -1.72 10.00
CA LEU A 78 2.01 -1.82 10.36
C LEU A 78 2.18 -3.02 11.29
N ILE A 79 2.92 -4.03 10.83
CA ILE A 79 3.27 -5.22 11.61
C ILE A 79 4.65 -4.97 12.23
N GLN A 80 4.67 -4.90 13.56
CA GLN A 80 5.84 -4.58 14.37
C GLN A 80 6.49 -5.89 14.81
N THR A 81 7.63 -6.24 14.21
CA THR A 81 8.33 -7.51 14.46
C THR A 81 9.68 -7.27 15.13
N ALA A 82 10.28 -8.32 15.70
CA ALA A 82 11.63 -8.21 16.24
C ALA A 82 12.71 -8.10 15.14
N ARG A 83 12.33 -8.32 13.87
CA ARG A 83 13.21 -8.44 12.70
C ARG A 83 12.93 -7.39 11.63
N GLY A 84 12.35 -6.26 12.03
CA GLY A 84 12.00 -5.14 11.17
C GLY A 84 10.50 -5.04 10.90
N ASN A 85 9.99 -3.82 10.88
CA ASN A 85 8.57 -3.54 10.69
C ASN A 85 8.17 -3.68 9.22
N VAL A 86 7.03 -4.32 8.97
CA VAL A 86 6.47 -4.47 7.62
C VAL A 86 5.14 -3.73 7.54
N LEU A 87 5.01 -2.83 6.57
CA LEU A 87 3.73 -2.25 6.21
C LEU A 87 3.02 -3.19 5.21
N TRP A 88 1.89 -3.75 5.61
CA TRP A 88 1.02 -4.54 4.74
C TRP A 88 -0.04 -3.63 4.13
N GLU A 89 -0.05 -3.58 2.79
CA GLU A 89 -0.80 -2.64 1.96
C GLU A 89 -0.36 -1.18 2.11
N CYS A 90 -0.93 -0.29 1.30
CA CYS A 90 -0.76 1.16 1.44
C CYS A 90 -2.12 1.87 1.49
N ASN A 91 -2.08 3.15 1.85
CA ASN A 91 -3.12 4.12 1.55
C ASN A 91 -2.48 5.34 0.89
N SER A 92 -3.28 6.25 0.35
CA SER A 92 -2.74 7.30 -0.50
C SER A 92 -2.14 8.50 0.27
N LEU A 93 -2.53 8.71 1.54
CA LEU A 93 -2.07 9.84 2.36
C LEU A 93 -0.77 9.52 3.11
N VAL A 94 0.27 10.29 2.80
CA VAL A 94 1.53 10.34 3.54
C VAL A 94 1.83 11.80 3.93
N ASP A 95 1.90 12.10 5.21
CA ASP A 95 2.21 13.43 5.76
C ASP A 95 3.18 13.34 6.94
N ASP A 96 3.72 14.48 7.38
CA ASP A 96 4.75 14.53 8.43
C ASP A 96 4.24 13.95 9.76
N THR A 97 2.95 14.14 10.09
CA THR A 97 2.33 13.58 11.29
C THR A 97 2.25 12.05 11.21
N THR A 98 1.85 11.51 10.06
CA THR A 98 1.84 10.06 9.80
C THR A 98 3.23 9.48 9.94
N VAL A 99 4.24 10.15 9.34
CA VAL A 99 5.64 9.71 9.41
C VAL A 99 6.15 9.74 10.86
N GLU A 100 5.86 10.79 11.62
CA GLU A 100 6.23 10.88 13.03
C GLU A 100 5.60 9.74 13.86
N MET A 101 4.31 9.47 13.65
CA MET A 101 3.59 8.40 14.36
C MET A 101 4.13 7.02 14.03
N VAL A 102 4.42 6.73 12.76
CA VAL A 102 5.00 5.44 12.34
C VAL A 102 6.42 5.30 12.88
N ASN A 103 7.22 6.37 12.91
CA ASN A 103 8.56 6.35 13.51
C ASN A 103 8.52 6.05 15.01
N LYS A 104 7.51 6.55 15.74
CA LYS A 104 7.28 6.18 17.16
C LYS A 104 6.98 4.70 17.35
N LEU A 105 6.48 4.02 16.30
CA LEU A 105 6.21 2.58 16.27
C LEU A 105 7.39 1.75 15.73
N GLY A 106 8.52 2.38 15.42
CA GLY A 106 9.74 1.71 14.94
C GLY A 106 10.04 1.90 13.45
N GLY A 107 9.24 2.70 12.73
CA GLY A 107 9.47 2.95 11.30
C GLY A 107 8.95 1.82 10.40
N ILE A 108 9.40 1.81 9.15
CA ILE A 108 9.08 0.79 8.14
C ILE A 108 10.39 0.31 7.52
N ASP A 109 10.64 -1.00 7.61
CA ASP A 109 11.79 -1.66 6.99
C ASP A 109 11.43 -2.27 5.63
N ALA A 110 10.16 -2.60 5.41
CA ALA A 110 9.65 -3.14 4.16
C ALA A 110 8.16 -2.81 3.96
N ILE A 111 7.75 -2.72 2.70
CA ILE A 111 6.36 -2.59 2.29
C ILE A 111 6.02 -3.83 1.48
N ALA A 112 4.90 -4.50 1.78
CA ALA A 112 4.38 -5.60 0.98
C ALA A 112 2.91 -5.33 0.67
N ILE A 113 2.49 -5.65 -0.56
CA ILE A 113 1.16 -5.27 -1.05
C ILE A 113 0.54 -6.45 -1.78
N SER A 114 -0.68 -6.85 -1.40
CA SER A 114 -1.32 -8.05 -1.94
C SER A 114 -1.60 -7.95 -3.43
N HIS A 115 -2.13 -6.81 -3.89
CA HIS A 115 -2.59 -6.65 -5.27
C HIS A 115 -2.81 -5.17 -5.67
N PRO A 116 -3.03 -4.86 -6.96
CA PRO A 116 -2.96 -3.51 -7.50
C PRO A 116 -3.89 -2.44 -6.89
N HIS A 117 -5.03 -2.83 -6.31
CA HIS A 117 -5.93 -1.87 -5.65
C HIS A 117 -5.33 -1.18 -4.43
N PHE A 118 -4.27 -1.75 -3.87
CA PHE A 118 -3.59 -1.25 -2.68
C PHE A 118 -2.23 -0.64 -3.00
N TYR A 119 -1.89 -0.43 -4.28
CA TYR A 119 -0.63 0.20 -4.69
C TYR A 119 -0.57 1.67 -4.29
N ASP A 120 -1.73 2.35 -4.20
CA ASP A 120 -1.88 3.67 -3.59
C ASP A 120 -0.72 4.64 -3.90
N SER A 121 -0.19 5.31 -2.87
CA SER A 121 1.03 6.12 -2.92
C SER A 121 2.23 5.33 -2.38
N MET A 122 2.36 4.04 -2.72
CA MET A 122 3.42 3.15 -2.18
C MET A 122 4.85 3.71 -2.34
N VAL A 123 5.10 4.48 -3.40
CA VAL A 123 6.40 5.13 -3.64
C VAL A 123 6.63 6.30 -2.68
N GLU A 124 5.60 7.04 -2.29
CA GLU A 124 5.70 8.09 -1.27
C GLU A 124 5.95 7.49 0.11
N TRP A 125 5.26 6.39 0.44
CA TRP A 125 5.55 5.61 1.65
C TRP A 125 7.01 5.15 1.66
N SER A 126 7.47 4.46 0.61
CA SER A 126 8.86 3.99 0.52
C SER A 126 9.87 5.13 0.75
N ARG A 127 9.72 6.25 0.05
CA ARG A 127 10.63 7.40 0.17
C ARG A 127 10.61 8.02 1.56
N ALA A 128 9.44 8.15 2.18
CA ALA A 128 9.30 8.70 3.53
C ALA A 128 10.04 7.87 4.59
N PHE A 129 10.23 6.57 4.35
CA PHE A 129 10.94 5.65 5.24
C PHE A 129 12.25 5.15 4.62
N GLY A 130 13.02 6.05 4.00
CA GLY A 130 14.41 5.77 3.59
C GLY A 130 14.55 4.90 2.34
N ASN A 131 13.55 4.92 1.45
CA ASN A 131 13.42 4.04 0.30
C ASN A 131 13.25 2.57 0.70
N ALA A 132 12.39 2.31 1.70
CA ALA A 132 12.04 0.96 2.11
C ALA A 132 11.58 0.13 0.89
N PRO A 133 12.07 -1.11 0.69
CA PRO A 133 11.73 -1.93 -0.46
C PRO A 133 10.22 -2.23 -0.50
N ILE A 134 9.65 -2.18 -1.71
CA ILE A 134 8.24 -2.47 -1.98
C ILE A 134 8.15 -3.83 -2.68
N TYR A 135 7.68 -4.84 -1.98
CA TYR A 135 7.54 -6.20 -2.50
C TYR A 135 6.22 -6.39 -3.23
N LEU A 136 6.29 -6.62 -4.53
CA LEU A 136 5.15 -6.88 -5.41
C LEU A 136 5.33 -8.20 -6.15
N HIS A 137 4.28 -9.00 -6.30
CA HIS A 137 4.37 -10.18 -7.16
C HIS A 137 4.53 -9.75 -8.63
N ALA A 138 5.47 -10.34 -9.36
CA ALA A 138 5.81 -9.97 -10.73
C ALA A 138 4.63 -10.11 -11.70
N SER A 139 3.72 -11.07 -11.45
CA SER A 139 2.51 -11.22 -12.26
C SER A 139 1.55 -10.04 -12.17
N ASN A 140 1.75 -9.09 -11.24
CA ASN A 140 0.96 -7.87 -11.15
C ASN A 140 1.69 -6.64 -11.75
N ARG A 141 2.85 -6.82 -12.39
CA ARG A 141 3.71 -5.72 -12.87
C ARG A 141 3.01 -4.77 -13.84
N GLU A 142 2.12 -5.26 -14.69
CA GLU A 142 1.42 -4.43 -15.67
C GLU A 142 0.50 -3.37 -15.04
N TRP A 143 0.07 -3.58 -13.79
CA TRP A 143 -0.76 -2.64 -13.04
C TRP A 143 0.07 -1.62 -12.21
N VAL A 144 1.40 -1.60 -12.35
CA VAL A 144 2.26 -0.60 -11.68
C VAL A 144 2.23 0.73 -12.44
N MET A 145 1.39 1.65 -11.95
CA MET A 145 1.18 2.97 -12.58
C MET A 145 2.28 3.99 -12.27
N ARG A 146 3.08 3.75 -11.23
CA ARG A 146 4.25 4.54 -10.85
C ARG A 146 5.47 3.64 -10.63
N PRO A 147 6.27 3.38 -11.67
CA PRO A 147 7.52 2.63 -11.53
C PRO A 147 8.51 3.37 -10.62
N ASP A 148 9.24 2.63 -9.79
CA ASP A 148 10.26 3.18 -8.91
C ASP A 148 11.34 2.12 -8.59
N PRO A 149 12.63 2.49 -8.43
CA PRO A 149 13.70 1.54 -8.07
C PRO A 149 13.50 0.80 -6.74
N ALA A 150 12.69 1.32 -5.82
CA ALA A 150 12.39 0.63 -4.57
C ALA A 150 11.50 -0.62 -4.76
N ILE A 151 10.89 -0.80 -5.93
CA ILE A 151 10.02 -1.95 -6.21
C ILE A 151 10.86 -3.21 -6.45
N VAL A 152 10.66 -4.21 -5.60
CA VAL A 152 11.25 -5.54 -5.70
C VAL A 152 10.18 -6.52 -6.16
N TYR A 153 10.36 -7.06 -7.36
CA TYR A 153 9.46 -8.08 -7.88
C TYR A 153 9.90 -9.47 -7.43
N TRP A 154 8.95 -10.28 -6.95
CA TRP A 154 9.14 -11.70 -6.67
C TRP A 154 8.23 -12.55 -7.56
N GLU A 155 8.65 -13.77 -7.87
CA GLU A 155 8.01 -14.64 -8.89
C GLU A 155 7.60 -16.03 -8.37
N SER A 156 8.10 -16.41 -7.21
CA SER A 156 7.84 -17.71 -6.58
C SER A 156 6.44 -17.78 -5.96
N GLU A 157 6.00 -18.97 -5.55
CA GLU A 157 4.73 -19.13 -4.82
C GLU A 157 4.79 -18.55 -3.40
N THR A 158 5.99 -18.44 -2.82
CA THR A 158 6.21 -17.76 -1.53
C THR A 158 7.45 -16.87 -1.57
N TYR A 159 7.49 -15.83 -0.75
CA TYR A 159 8.64 -14.95 -0.58
C TYR A 159 8.84 -14.59 0.90
N GLN A 160 10.03 -14.85 1.44
CA GLN A 160 10.35 -14.54 2.83
C GLN A 160 10.84 -13.08 2.93
N VAL A 161 10.07 -12.21 3.58
CA VAL A 161 10.45 -10.79 3.76
C VAL A 161 11.45 -10.64 4.90
N ASN A 162 11.19 -11.31 6.03
CA ASN A 162 12.09 -11.44 7.18
C ASN A 162 11.81 -12.76 7.91
N GLU A 163 12.41 -13.04 9.08
CA GLU A 163 12.24 -14.34 9.76
C GLU A 163 10.80 -14.64 10.23
N GLU A 164 9.93 -13.62 10.34
CA GLU A 164 8.56 -13.75 10.86
C GLU A 164 7.48 -13.58 9.77
N ILE A 165 7.85 -13.03 8.60
CA ILE A 165 6.91 -12.60 7.56
C ILE A 165 7.19 -13.34 6.25
N THR A 166 6.16 -14.04 5.76
CA THR A 166 6.17 -14.75 4.48
C THR A 166 5.00 -14.27 3.62
N LEU A 167 5.27 -13.84 2.39
CA LEU A 167 4.24 -13.60 1.37
C LEU A 167 3.92 -14.92 0.69
N ILE A 168 2.63 -15.17 0.42
CA ILE A 168 2.15 -16.38 -0.25
C ILE A 168 1.27 -15.95 -1.41
N ARG A 169 1.66 -16.31 -2.63
CA ARG A 169 0.88 -16.06 -3.83
C ARG A 169 -0.31 -17.03 -3.85
N CYS A 170 -1.52 -16.48 -4.00
CA CYS A 170 -2.74 -17.28 -4.11
C CYS A 170 -3.41 -17.12 -5.48
N GLY A 171 -3.12 -16.03 -6.19
CA GLY A 171 -3.83 -15.68 -7.42
C GLY A 171 -5.31 -15.33 -7.16
N GLY A 172 -6.15 -15.48 -8.17
CA GLY A 172 -7.59 -15.21 -8.08
C GLY A 172 -7.92 -13.78 -8.50
N HIS A 173 -8.06 -12.86 -7.54
CA HIS A 173 -8.47 -11.47 -7.81
C HIS A 173 -7.51 -10.75 -8.76
N PHE A 174 -6.20 -10.96 -8.60
CA PHE A 174 -5.20 -10.67 -9.64
C PHE A 174 -4.29 -11.88 -9.78
N PRO A 175 -3.61 -12.07 -10.93
CA PRO A 175 -2.73 -13.21 -11.16
C PRO A 175 -1.62 -13.37 -10.10
N GLY A 176 -1.15 -12.25 -9.54
CA GLY A 176 -0.18 -12.19 -8.46
C GLY A 176 -0.75 -11.84 -7.09
N SER A 177 -2.08 -11.91 -6.89
CA SER A 177 -2.67 -11.67 -5.56
C SER A 177 -2.01 -12.56 -4.51
N SER A 178 -1.60 -11.96 -3.41
CA SER A 178 -0.93 -12.64 -2.30
C SER A 178 -1.57 -12.32 -0.95
N VAL A 179 -1.37 -13.23 0.00
CA VAL A 179 -1.61 -13.02 1.44
C VAL A 179 -0.29 -12.89 2.16
N LEU A 180 -0.30 -12.27 3.34
CA LEU A 180 0.85 -12.19 4.23
C LEU A 180 0.63 -13.14 5.41
N HIS A 181 1.60 -14.00 5.69
CA HIS A 181 1.65 -14.82 6.89
C HIS A 181 2.64 -14.22 7.89
N TRP A 182 2.15 -13.88 9.08
CA TRP A 182 2.95 -13.44 10.22
C TRP A 182 2.98 -14.53 11.28
N SER A 183 4.12 -15.20 11.47
CA SER A 183 4.21 -16.39 12.33
C SER A 183 4.07 -16.09 13.82
N ALA A 184 4.42 -14.89 14.28
CA ALA A 184 4.33 -14.51 15.70
C ALA A 184 2.98 -13.85 16.07
N GLY A 185 2.13 -13.57 15.09
CA GLY A 185 0.80 -12.97 15.30
C GLY A 185 -0.17 -13.88 16.03
N ALA A 186 -1.32 -13.32 16.43
CA ALA A 186 -2.38 -14.03 17.13
C ALA A 186 -1.87 -14.82 18.36
N GLU A 187 -1.08 -14.14 19.22
CA GLU A 187 -0.45 -14.73 20.41
C GLU A 187 0.48 -15.92 20.07
N GLY A 188 1.20 -15.84 18.95
CA GLY A 188 2.12 -16.89 18.48
C GLY A 188 1.45 -18.07 17.79
N LYS A 189 0.15 -17.98 17.45
CA LYS A 189 -0.57 -18.99 16.66
C LYS A 189 -0.40 -18.79 15.15
N GLY A 190 0.13 -17.64 14.74
CA GLY A 190 0.23 -17.21 13.36
C GLY A 190 -1.02 -16.44 12.91
N ALA A 191 -0.82 -15.40 12.11
CA ALA A 191 -1.86 -14.60 11.49
C ALA A 191 -1.71 -14.64 9.96
N LEU A 192 -2.83 -14.71 9.25
CA LEU A 192 -2.90 -14.52 7.79
C LEU A 192 -3.66 -13.23 7.52
N LEU A 193 -3.06 -12.38 6.68
CA LEU A 193 -3.56 -11.06 6.28
C LEU A 193 -3.72 -10.94 4.76
#